data_AF-A0A645GSN2-F1
#
_entry.id   AF-A0A645GSN2-F1
#
_cell.length_a   1.000
_cell.length_b   1.000
_cell.length_c   1.000
_cell.angle_alpha   90.00
_cell.angle_beta   90.00
_cell.angle_gamma   90.00
#
_symmetry.space_group_name_H-M   'P 1'
#
loop_
_entity.id
_entity.type
_entity.pdbx_description
1 polymer ?
#
loop_
_entity_poly.entity_id
_entity_poly.type
_entity_poly.pdbx_seq_one_letter_code
_entity_poly.pdbx_strand_id
1 'polypeptide(L)'
;MLEISDRVTILRKGKSIDTVVTSQTSQAQLTELMVGRPVSLEIDRPETHSPKPILKVVDLTVPTPDGGVAIDDISFDIRTGEILGVAGVAGSGQKELCETIAGLLKPKKGAVLYKKENNTLLILNKVCLLKAMDIIALSIIIFNMRPATIKTEALLS
;
A
#
# COMPACT_ATOMS: atom_id res chain seq x y z
N MET A 1 -13.96 -16.11 4.15
CA MET A 1 -14.03 -17.30 3.28
C MET A 1 -14.34 -18.55 4.09
N LEU A 2 -13.62 -18.78 5.20
CA LEU A 2 -13.93 -19.90 6.10
C LEU A 2 -15.33 -19.78 6.76
N GLU A 3 -15.81 -18.56 6.97
CA GLU A 3 -17.14 -18.31 7.61
C GLU A 3 -18.34 -18.50 6.67
N ILE A 4 -18.13 -18.67 5.36
CA ILE A 4 -19.20 -18.60 4.35
C ILE A 4 -19.23 -19.84 3.45
N SER A 5 -18.38 -20.84 3.70
CA SER A 5 -18.23 -22.02 2.85
C SER A 5 -18.25 -23.27 3.70
N ASP A 6 -18.95 -24.33 3.28
CA ASP A 6 -18.96 -25.62 3.99
C ASP A 6 -17.75 -26.49 3.64
N ARG A 7 -17.28 -26.38 2.39
CA ARG A 7 -16.15 -27.15 1.86
C ARG A 7 -15.27 -26.27 0.99
N VAL A 8 -13.99 -26.58 0.95
CA VAL A 8 -13.01 -25.88 0.11
C VAL A 8 -12.16 -26.90 -0.63
N THR A 9 -12.12 -26.82 -1.96
CA THR A 9 -11.22 -27.61 -2.80
C THR A 9 -10.02 -26.77 -3.18
N ILE A 10 -8.82 -27.30 -2.91
CA ILE A 10 -7.55 -26.62 -3.16
C ILE A 10 -7.00 -27.09 -4.50
N LEU A 11 -6.77 -26.13 -5.40
CA LEU A 11 -6.12 -26.36 -6.69
C LEU A 11 -4.69 -25.80 -6.66
N ARG A 12 -3.71 -26.59 -7.09
CA ARG A 12 -2.32 -26.15 -7.22
C ARG A 12 -1.71 -26.72 -8.50
N LYS A 13 -1.07 -25.86 -9.30
CA LYS A 13 -0.49 -26.24 -10.60
C LYS A 13 -1.48 -26.98 -11.51
N GLY A 14 -2.74 -26.53 -11.52
CA GLY A 14 -3.80 -27.12 -12.35
C GLY A 14 -4.33 -28.48 -11.89
N LYS A 15 -3.96 -28.95 -10.69
CA LYS A 15 -4.44 -30.22 -10.11
C LYS A 15 -5.19 -29.99 -8.81
N SER A 16 -6.21 -30.81 -8.55
CA SER A 16 -6.87 -30.88 -7.25
C SER A 16 -5.95 -31.54 -6.25
N ILE A 17 -5.54 -30.78 -5.24
CA ILE A 17 -4.64 -31.24 -4.18
C ILE A 17 -5.44 -31.89 -3.06
N ASP A 18 -6.51 -31.23 -2.61
CA ASP A 18 -7.34 -31.74 -1.53
C ASP A 18 -8.73 -31.05 -1.51
N THR A 19 -9.69 -31.65 -0.81
CA THR A 19 -10.97 -31.02 -0.47
C THR A 19 -11.24 -31.18 1.01
N VAL A 20 -11.27 -30.06 1.72
CA VAL A 20 -11.41 -30.02 3.17
C VAL A 20 -12.77 -29.46 3.58
N VAL A 21 -13.25 -29.90 4.74
CA VAL A 21 -14.44 -29.32 5.39
C VAL A 21 -13.99 -28.07 6.12
N THR A 22 -14.64 -26.94 5.84
CA THR A 22 -14.19 -25.63 6.30
C THR A 22 -14.19 -25.51 7.81
N SER A 23 -15.19 -26.09 8.48
CA SER A 23 -15.31 -26.08 9.95
C SER A 23 -14.23 -26.89 10.67
N GLN A 24 -13.56 -27.80 9.96
CA GLN A 24 -12.48 -28.64 10.49
C GLN A 24 -11.09 -28.14 10.08
N THR A 25 -11.02 -26.99 9.41
CA THR A 25 -9.78 -26.47 8.82
C THR A 25 -9.44 -25.11 9.40
N SER A 26 -8.15 -24.88 9.66
CA SER A 26 -7.63 -23.55 10.05
C SER A 26 -7.12 -22.75 8.85
N GLN A 27 -7.04 -21.43 8.99
CA GLN A 27 -6.48 -20.55 7.94
C GLN A 27 -5.02 -20.90 7.59
N ALA A 28 -4.23 -21.29 8.59
CA ALA A 28 -2.84 -21.71 8.39
C ALA A 28 -2.76 -23.00 7.56
N GLN A 29 -3.54 -24.03 7.90
CA GLN A 29 -3.60 -25.30 7.15
C GLN A 29 -4.07 -25.09 5.71
N LEU A 30 -5.10 -24.27 5.51
CA LEU A 30 -5.59 -23.97 4.17
C LEU A 30 -4.52 -23.27 3.32
N THR A 31 -3.78 -22.34 3.93
CA THR A 31 -2.71 -21.59 3.28
C THR A 31 -1.54 -22.50 2.92
N GLU A 32 -1.18 -23.42 3.81
CA GLU A 32 -0.16 -24.43 3.55
C GLU A 32 -0.57 -25.38 2.40
N LEU A 33 -1.83 -25.82 2.35
CA LEU A 33 -2.36 -26.61 1.23
C LEU A 33 -2.27 -25.83 -0.10
N MET A 34 -2.58 -24.53 -0.08
CA MET A 34 -2.52 -23.65 -1.25
C MET A 34 -1.09 -23.45 -1.76
N VAL A 35 -0.14 -23.15 -0.86
CA VAL A 35 1.23 -22.75 -1.22
C VAL A 35 2.17 -23.95 -1.30
N GLY A 36 1.87 -25.04 -0.59
CA GLY A 36 2.60 -26.31 -0.63
C GLY A 36 3.82 -26.41 0.27
N ARG A 37 3.95 -25.48 1.21
CA ARG A 37 5.03 -25.43 2.21
C ARG A 37 4.47 -24.76 3.46
N PRO A 38 5.07 -25.01 4.63
CA PRO A 38 4.75 -24.26 5.85
C PRO A 38 4.89 -22.77 5.55
N VAL A 39 3.83 -22.02 5.82
CA VAL A 39 3.83 -20.56 5.67
C VAL A 39 4.02 -19.98 7.06
N SER A 40 5.23 -19.51 7.34
CA SER A 40 5.45 -18.61 8.48
C SER A 40 5.00 -17.21 8.07
N LEU A 41 4.26 -16.55 8.94
CA LEU A 41 3.93 -15.13 8.82
C LEU A 41 5.04 -14.24 9.38
N GLU A 42 6.08 -14.84 9.96
CA GLU A 42 7.27 -14.14 10.42
C GLU A 42 8.10 -13.72 9.20
N ILE A 43 7.99 -12.44 8.87
CA ILE A 43 8.83 -11.79 7.88
C ILE A 43 10.09 -11.34 8.63
N ASP A 44 11.26 -11.83 8.22
CA ASP A 44 12.55 -11.33 8.68
C ASP A 44 12.77 -9.92 8.13
N ARG A 45 12.97 -8.95 9.03
CA ARG A 45 12.97 -7.52 8.69
C ARG A 45 14.30 -6.91 9.12
N PRO A 46 15.11 -6.41 8.18
CA PRO A 46 16.33 -5.72 8.54
C PRO A 46 16.01 -4.44 9.32
N GLU A 47 16.64 -4.28 10.48
CA GLU A 47 16.50 -3.06 11.28
C GLU A 47 16.99 -1.84 10.49
N THR A 48 16.15 -0.82 10.41
CA THR A 48 16.53 0.43 9.74
C THR A 48 17.29 1.31 10.73
N HIS A 49 18.62 1.39 10.59
CA HIS A 49 19.43 2.27 11.41
C HIS A 49 19.25 3.73 10.97
N SER A 50 18.54 4.53 11.78
CA SER A 50 18.28 5.98 11.60
C SER A 50 17.22 6.36 10.55
N PRO A 51 15.91 6.16 10.84
CA PRO A 51 14.84 6.58 9.94
C PRO A 51 14.80 8.11 9.81
N LYS A 52 14.99 8.62 8.58
CA LYS A 52 14.91 10.05 8.26
C LYS A 52 13.62 10.31 7.47
N PRO A 53 12.90 11.42 7.71
CA PRO A 53 11.73 11.77 6.91
C PRO A 53 12.16 11.99 5.45
N ILE A 54 11.54 11.24 4.53
CA ILE A 54 11.82 11.29 3.09
C ILE A 54 10.65 11.89 2.30
N LEU A 55 9.42 11.66 2.76
CA LEU A 55 8.21 12.25 2.18
C LEU A 55 7.36 12.89 3.27
N LYS A 56 6.79 14.06 2.99
CA LYS A 56 5.78 14.68 3.84
C LYS A 56 4.65 15.22 2.97
N VAL A 57 3.44 14.77 3.25
CA VAL A 57 2.19 15.24 2.66
C VAL A 57 1.50 16.14 3.67
N VAL A 58 1.09 17.33 3.22
CA VAL A 58 0.46 18.34 4.08
C VAL A 58 -0.81 18.88 3.42
N ASP A 59 -1.93 18.74 4.12
CA ASP A 59 -3.27 19.25 3.80
C ASP A 59 -3.67 18.99 2.34
N LEU A 60 -3.34 17.80 1.86
CA LEU A 60 -3.41 17.43 0.46
C LEU A 60 -4.85 17.16 0.06
N THR A 61 -5.34 17.92 -0.91
CA THR A 61 -6.64 17.72 -1.55
C THR A 61 -6.42 17.49 -3.03
N VAL A 62 -6.91 16.38 -3.58
CA VAL A 62 -6.72 15.99 -4.97
C VAL A 62 -8.07 15.89 -5.68
N PRO A 63 -8.26 16.54 -6.84
CA PRO A 63 -9.51 16.46 -7.59
C PRO A 63 -9.64 15.12 -8.34
N THR A 64 -10.86 14.67 -8.59
CA THR A 64 -11.12 13.62 -9.58
C THR A 64 -11.13 14.21 -10.99
N PRO A 65 -10.94 13.39 -12.05
CA PRO A 65 -11.09 13.83 -13.44
C PRO A 65 -12.47 14.46 -13.73
N ASP A 66 -13.52 14.01 -13.05
CA ASP A 66 -14.90 14.47 -13.21
C ASP A 66 -15.23 15.74 -12.40
N GLY A 67 -14.23 16.39 -11.79
CA GLY A 67 -14.39 17.63 -11.03
C GLY A 67 -14.83 17.46 -9.57
N GLY A 68 -14.92 16.22 -9.08
CA GLY A 68 -15.11 15.88 -7.67
C GLY A 68 -13.82 15.96 -6.86
N VAL A 69 -13.87 15.47 -5.62
CA VAL A 69 -12.71 15.38 -4.71
C VAL A 69 -12.37 13.91 -4.51
N ALA A 70 -11.18 13.51 -4.95
CA ALA A 70 -10.68 12.14 -4.82
C ALA A 70 -10.08 11.89 -3.44
N ILE A 71 -9.38 12.91 -2.93
CA ILE A 71 -8.71 12.92 -1.64
C ILE A 71 -8.98 14.27 -1.01
N ASP A 72 -9.38 14.27 0.25
CA ASP A 72 -9.73 15.49 0.99
C ASP A 72 -8.87 15.62 2.25
N ASP A 73 -8.12 16.72 2.32
CA ASP A 73 -7.34 17.18 3.48
C ASP A 73 -6.49 16.12 4.21
N ILE A 74 -5.66 15.36 3.49
CA ILE A 74 -4.80 14.34 4.10
C ILE A 74 -3.40 14.88 4.42
N SER A 75 -2.86 14.43 5.57
CA SER A 75 -1.51 14.77 6.03
C SER A 75 -0.82 13.53 6.62
N PHE A 76 0.38 13.21 6.14
CA PHE A 76 1.19 12.10 6.66
C PHE A 76 2.68 12.29 6.30
N ASP A 77 3.57 11.64 7.04
CA ASP A 77 4.99 11.54 6.70
C ASP A 77 5.43 10.08 6.52
N ILE A 78 6.41 9.88 5.65
CA ILE A 78 7.09 8.59 5.43
C ILE A 78 8.56 8.79 5.72
N ARG A 79 9.16 7.86 6.47
CA ARG A 79 10.59 7.79 6.74
C ARG A 79 11.28 6.73 5.90
N THR A 80 12.59 6.86 5.77
CA THR A 80 13.43 5.85 5.09
C THR A 80 13.24 4.47 5.69
N GLY A 81 12.93 3.47 4.85
CA GLY A 81 12.68 2.09 5.26
C GLY A 81 11.25 1.80 5.73
N GLU A 82 10.37 2.81 5.79
CA GLU A 82 8.94 2.59 6.00
C GLU A 82 8.25 2.23 4.68
N ILE A 83 7.21 1.40 4.77
CA ILE A 83 6.35 0.99 3.66
C ILE A 83 4.99 1.64 3.91
N LEU A 84 4.53 2.47 2.98
CA LEU A 84 3.16 3.01 3.05
C LEU A 84 2.20 2.06 2.34
N GLY A 85 1.30 1.45 3.11
CA GLY A 85 0.13 0.75 2.59
C GLY A 85 -1.04 1.71 2.37
N VAL A 86 -1.51 1.87 1.13
CA VAL A 86 -2.75 2.62 0.87
C VAL A 86 -3.86 1.63 0.48
N ALA A 87 -4.91 1.58 1.30
CA ALA A 87 -6.03 0.66 1.11
C ALA A 87 -7.39 1.35 1.09
N GLY A 88 -8.27 0.88 0.21
CA GLY A 88 -9.64 1.40 0.01
C GLY A 88 -10.39 0.74 -1.13
N VAL A 89 -11.66 1.10 -1.28
CA VAL A 89 -12.49 0.61 -2.40
C VAL A 89 -12.09 1.29 -3.71
N ALA A 90 -12.46 0.68 -4.84
CA ALA A 90 -12.29 1.30 -6.14
C ALA A 90 -12.96 2.69 -6.14
N GLY A 91 -12.21 3.72 -6.54
CA GLY A 91 -12.66 5.12 -6.52
C GLY A 91 -12.31 5.89 -5.24
N SER A 92 -11.63 5.29 -4.24
CA SER A 92 -11.19 6.00 -3.02
C SER A 92 -9.94 6.87 -3.19
N GLY A 93 -9.56 7.25 -4.42
CA GLY A 93 -8.46 8.20 -4.64
C GLY A 93 -7.04 7.60 -4.59
N GLN A 94 -6.87 6.28 -4.58
CA GLN A 94 -5.53 5.63 -4.52
C GLN A 94 -4.66 5.98 -5.72
N LYS A 95 -5.26 5.98 -6.91
CA LYS A 95 -4.58 6.31 -8.16
C LYS A 95 -4.16 7.77 -8.16
N GLU A 96 -5.08 8.64 -7.80
CA GLU A 96 -4.91 10.09 -7.70
C GLU A 96 -3.82 10.45 -6.67
N LEU A 97 -3.75 9.74 -5.54
CA LEU A 97 -2.69 9.89 -4.55
C LEU A 97 -1.32 9.61 -5.16
N CYS A 98 -1.21 8.47 -5.85
CA CYS A 98 0.05 8.06 -6.45
C CYS A 98 0.47 8.97 -7.61
N GLU A 99 -0.47 9.40 -8.45
CA GLU A 99 -0.21 10.35 -9.52
C GLU A 99 0.20 11.73 -8.97
N THR A 100 -0.39 12.18 -7.86
CA THR A 100 0.00 13.43 -7.20
C THR A 100 1.38 13.33 -6.53
N ILE A 101 1.68 12.23 -5.82
CA ILE A 101 3.02 11.99 -5.26
C ILE A 101 4.07 11.85 -6.36
N ALA A 102 3.72 11.27 -7.51
CA ALA A 102 4.59 11.19 -8.68
C ALA A 102 4.77 12.53 -9.42
N GLY A 103 4.04 13.58 -9.03
CA GLY A 103 4.05 14.87 -9.71
C GLY A 103 3.35 14.88 -11.07
N LEU A 104 2.53 13.86 -11.37
CA LEU A 104 1.73 13.73 -12.60
C LEU A 104 0.38 14.47 -12.50
N LEU A 105 -0.20 14.51 -11.30
CA LEU A 105 -1.48 15.18 -11.04
C LEU A 105 -1.29 16.34 -10.05
N LYS A 106 -1.70 17.55 -10.46
CA LYS A 106 -1.58 18.73 -9.61
C LYS A 106 -2.66 18.71 -8.51
N PRO A 107 -2.29 18.88 -7.23
CA PRO A 107 -3.28 18.95 -6.16
C PRO A 107 -4.07 20.26 -6.22
N LYS A 108 -5.30 20.23 -5.71
CA LYS A 108 -6.17 21.41 -5.56
C LYS A 108 -5.73 22.27 -4.37
N LYS A 109 -5.29 21.63 -3.29
CA LYS A 109 -4.79 22.24 -2.04
C LYS A 109 -3.68 21.36 -1.47
N GLY A 110 -2.80 21.96 -0.68
CA GLY A 110 -1.75 21.27 0.04
C GLY A 110 -0.45 21.13 -0.75
N ALA A 111 0.47 20.34 -0.21
CA ALA A 111 1.78 20.12 -0.80
C ALA A 111 2.31 18.72 -0.48
N VAL A 112 3.06 18.17 -1.44
CA VAL A 112 3.91 17.00 -1.23
C VAL A 112 5.37 17.46 -1.23
N LEU A 113 6.08 17.16 -0.15
CA LEU A 113 7.47 17.50 0.09
C LEU A 113 8.30 16.23 0.01
N TYR A 114 9.34 16.24 -0.84
CA TYR A 114 10.29 15.13 -0.95
C TYR A 114 11.70 15.60 -0.58
N LYS A 115 12.40 14.80 0.22
CA LYS A 115 13.78 15.08 0.64
C LYS A 115 14.75 14.27 -0.21
N LYS A 116 15.53 14.95 -1.05
CA LYS A 116 16.58 14.34 -1.87
C LYS A 116 17.82 14.02 -1.01
N GLU A 117 18.66 13.09 -1.47
CA GLU A 117 19.93 12.68 -0.84
C GLU A 117 20.85 13.85 -0.46
N ASN A 118 20.76 14.99 -1.16
CA ASN A 118 21.53 16.21 -0.88
C ASN A 118 20.89 17.13 0.18
N ASN A 119 19.97 16.63 1.02
CA ASN A 119 19.16 17.41 1.96
C ASN A 119 18.27 18.52 1.33
N THR A 120 18.11 18.54 0.01
CA THR A 120 17.22 19.49 -0.67
C THR A 120 15.77 19.06 -0.52
N LEU A 121 14.90 19.97 -0.04
CA LEU A 121 13.45 19.79 -0.03
C LEU A 121 12.87 20.22 -1.38
N LEU A 122 12.16 19.31 -2.03
CA LEU A 122 11.44 19.56 -3.28
C LEU A 122 9.94 19.60 -2.99
N ILE A 123 9.29 20.68 -3.41
CA ILE A 123 7.83 20.75 -3.47
C ILE A 123 7.42 20.16 -4.82
N LEU A 124 6.70 19.04 -4.78
CA LEU A 124 6.24 18.33 -5.98
C LEU A 124 4.98 19.00 -6.55
N ASN A 125 5.13 20.22 -7.07
CA ASN A 125 4.07 21.03 -7.70
C ASN A 125 4.31 21.32 -9.19
N LYS A 126 5.47 20.91 -9.71
CA LYS A 126 5.81 20.88 -11.13
C LYS A 126 6.31 19.48 -11.42
N VAL A 127 6.11 19.00 -12.65
CA VAL A 127 6.59 17.72 -13.21
C VAL A 127 8.05 17.50 -12.81
N CYS A 128 8.24 16.98 -11.60
CA CYS A 128 9.50 16.51 -11.11
C CYS A 128 9.33 15.03 -11.37
N LEU A 129 9.87 14.60 -12.51
CA LEU A 129 10.06 13.20 -12.79
C LEU A 129 11.00 12.68 -11.69
N LEU A 130 10.47 12.41 -10.50
CA LEU A 130 10.99 11.31 -9.71
C LEU A 130 11.04 10.18 -10.71
N LYS A 131 12.25 9.68 -11.01
CA LYS A 131 12.33 8.52 -11.88
C LYS A 131 11.44 7.47 -11.22
N ALA A 132 10.76 6.64 -11.99
CA ALA A 132 9.93 5.57 -11.42
C ALA A 132 10.69 4.78 -10.32
N MET A 133 12.02 4.71 -10.42
CA MET A 133 12.96 4.20 -9.42
C MET A 133 12.91 4.89 -8.04
N ASP A 134 12.74 6.20 -7.95
CA ASP A 134 12.67 6.94 -6.68
C ASP A 134 11.32 6.75 -5.97
N ILE A 135 10.24 6.52 -6.74
CA ILE A 135 8.91 6.17 -6.20
C ILE A 135 8.91 4.72 -5.70
N ILE A 136 9.62 3.82 -6.39
CA ILE A 136 9.85 2.44 -5.94
C ILE A 136 10.69 2.43 -4.64
N ALA A 137 11.64 3.36 -4.48
CA ALA A 137 12.43 3.49 -3.26
C ALA A 137 11.59 3.90 -2.02
N LEU A 138 10.42 4.51 -2.22
CA LEU A 138 9.49 4.83 -1.13
C LEU A 138 8.67 3.64 -0.62
N SER A 139 8.82 2.45 -1.22
CA SER A 139 8.09 1.24 -0.82
C SER A 139 6.58 1.48 -0.62
N ILE A 140 5.93 2.27 -1.49
CA ILE A 140 4.48 2.45 -1.43
C ILE A 140 3.84 1.21 -2.05
N ILE A 141 3.06 0.46 -1.27
CA ILE A 141 2.31 -0.70 -1.74
C ILE A 141 0.82 -0.35 -1.68
N ILE A 142 0.18 -0.28 -2.85
CA ILE A 142 -1.27 -0.04 -2.94
C ILE A 142 -1.99 -1.38 -2.85
N PHE A 143 -2.87 -1.54 -1.86
CA PHE A 143 -3.70 -2.73 -1.72
C PHE A 143 -5.18 -2.39 -1.98
N ASN A 144 -5.81 -3.11 -2.90
CA ASN A 144 -7.26 -3.00 -3.13
C ASN A 144 -8.01 -3.87 -2.11
N MET A 145 -8.39 -3.29 -0.97
CA MET A 145 -9.18 -3.94 0.09
C MET A 145 -10.36 -3.05 0.49
N ARG A 146 -11.55 -3.66 0.68
CA ARG A 146 -12.76 -2.98 1.19
C ARG A 146 -12.56 -2.56 2.67
N PRO A 147 -13.29 -1.58 3.22
CA PRO A 147 -13.39 -0.15 2.89
C PRO A 147 -12.17 0.67 3.38
N ALA A 148 -12.09 1.93 2.93
CA ALA A 148 -10.93 2.81 3.07
C ALA A 148 -10.56 3.14 4.52
N THR A 149 -9.33 2.79 4.89
CA THR A 149 -8.63 3.36 6.04
C THR A 149 -7.22 3.65 5.56
N ILE A 150 -6.83 4.93 5.49
CA ILE A 150 -5.42 5.30 5.32
C ILE A 150 -4.76 4.96 6.65
N LYS A 151 -4.21 3.75 6.74
CA LYS A 151 -3.32 3.41 7.83
C LYS A 151 -1.91 3.68 7.36
N THR A 152 -1.25 4.66 7.97
CA THR A 152 0.19 4.56 8.21
C THR A 152 0.41 3.45 9.24
N GLU A 153 0.11 2.21 8.85
CA GLU A 153 0.72 1.08 9.50
C GLU A 153 2.15 1.08 8.97
N ALA A 154 3.10 1.43 9.83
CA ALA A 154 4.32 0.66 9.80
C ALA A 154 3.83 -0.78 9.86
N LEU A 155 3.97 -1.54 8.77
CA LEU A 155 3.62 -2.96 8.76
C LEU A 155 4.43 -3.77 9.80
N LEU A 156 5.16 -3.10 10.69
CA LEU A 156 6.00 -3.49 11.80
C LEU A 156 5.26 -3.33 13.15
N SER A 157 4.53 -4.37 13.54
CA SER A 157 4.49 -4.84 14.92
C SER A 157 4.30 -6.35 14.89
#